data_AF-A0A1I8PI29-F1
#
_entry.id   AF-A0A1I8PI29-F1
#
_cell.length_a   1.000
_cell.length_b   1.000
_cell.length_c   1.000
_cell.angle_alpha   90.00
_cell.angle_beta   90.00
_cell.angle_gamma   90.00
#
_symmetry.space_group_name_H-M   'P 1'
#
loop_
_entity.id
_entity.type
_entity.pdbx_description
1 polymer ?
#
loop_
_entity_poly.entity_id
_entity_poly.type
_entity_poly.pdbx_seq_one_letter_code
_entity_poly.pdbx_strand_id
1 'polypeptide(L)'
;MAIDPNIVEVNEITDYWSFLMSIDWWDPWLIGLIMMHILTTTTTLMTRNNTNFQIFLFLILLSAVYFSESINEYAAMNWRSFSKQQYFDSNGLFISTVFSIPILLNCMILIGAWLYNSTQMMAKLKVAQLKDKLRRERLQQQASEEHLKNQ
;
A
#
# COMPACT_ATOMS: atom_id res chain seq x y z
N MET A 1 40.03 33.78 -8.83
CA MET A 1 38.92 32.82 -8.97
C MET A 1 38.46 32.46 -7.57
N ALA A 2 37.62 33.31 -6.97
CA ALA A 2 37.19 33.14 -5.58
C ALA A 2 35.97 32.21 -5.58
N ILE A 3 36.11 31.06 -4.93
CA ILE A 3 34.99 30.16 -4.62
C ILE A 3 34.32 30.78 -3.39
N ASP A 4 33.09 31.27 -3.57
CA ASP A 4 32.28 31.91 -2.53
C ASP A 4 31.89 30.87 -1.47
N PRO A 5 32.08 31.13 -0.16
CA PRO A 5 31.85 30.17 0.92
C PRO A 5 30.37 29.91 1.25
N ASN A 6 29.42 30.51 0.53
CA ASN A 6 27.98 30.29 0.71
C ASN A 6 27.40 29.33 -0.32
N ILE A 7 27.85 28.07 -0.30
CA ILE A 7 27.07 26.98 -0.88
C ILE A 7 25.84 26.79 0.01
N VAL A 8 24.75 27.49 -0.30
CA VAL A 8 23.41 27.24 0.26
C VAL A 8 22.58 26.51 -0.78
N GLU A 9 22.94 25.27 -1.06
CA GLU A 9 22.05 24.27 -1.67
C GLU A 9 21.26 23.53 -0.57
N VAL A 10 20.77 24.26 0.43
CA VAL A 10 19.97 23.72 1.55
C VAL A 10 18.53 24.26 1.52
N ASN A 11 18.16 25.04 0.50
CA ASN A 11 16.90 25.78 0.47
C ASN A 11 15.68 24.95 0.05
N GLU A 12 15.84 23.88 -0.74
CA GLU A 12 14.65 23.14 -1.19
C GLU A 12 13.94 22.41 -0.05
N ILE A 13 14.68 21.75 0.85
CA ILE A 13 14.08 20.98 1.97
C ILE A 13 13.39 21.90 2.97
N THR A 14 13.98 23.07 3.25
CA THR A 14 13.35 24.10 4.10
C THR A 14 12.10 24.69 3.47
N ASP A 15 12.06 24.86 2.15
CA ASP A 15 10.86 25.32 1.45
C ASP A 15 9.74 24.29 1.51
N TYR A 16 10.04 22.99 1.34
CA TYR A 16 9.04 21.91 1.50
C TYR A 16 8.47 21.83 2.92
N TRP A 17 9.32 21.93 3.95
CA TRP A 17 8.86 21.94 5.35
C TRP A 17 8.06 23.20 5.69
N SER A 18 8.47 24.35 5.17
CA SER A 18 7.74 25.61 5.34
C SER A 18 6.39 25.58 4.63
N PHE A 19 6.32 24.95 3.45
CA PHE A 19 5.07 24.67 2.75
C PHE A 19 4.17 23.73 3.55
N LEU A 20 4.72 22.68 4.17
CA LEU A 20 3.92 21.76 5.00
C LEU A 20 3.39 22.42 6.29
N MET A 21 4.18 23.32 6.89
CA MET A 21 3.76 24.05 8.09
C MET A 21 2.80 25.21 7.80
N SER A 22 2.78 25.75 6.59
CA SER A 22 1.82 26.80 6.22
C SER A 22 0.40 26.27 5.95
N ILE A 23 0.25 24.95 5.84
CA ILE A 23 -1.05 24.28 5.67
C ILE A 23 -1.85 24.37 6.98
N ASP A 24 -3.09 24.83 6.90
CA ASP A 24 -4.03 24.80 8.03
C ASP A 24 -4.61 23.39 8.19
N TRP A 25 -4.00 22.60 9.06
CA TRP A 25 -4.44 21.24 9.40
C TRP A 25 -5.82 21.14 10.06
N TRP A 26 -6.42 22.29 10.41
CA TRP A 26 -7.77 22.40 10.98
C TRP A 26 -8.89 22.43 9.93
N ASP A 27 -8.56 22.44 8.63
CA ASP A 27 -9.58 22.41 7.59
C ASP A 27 -10.34 21.05 7.59
N PRO A 28 -11.69 21.06 7.50
CA PRO A 28 -12.50 19.84 7.60
C PRO A 28 -12.11 18.71 6.65
N TRP A 29 -11.66 19.06 5.43
CA TRP A 29 -11.17 18.09 4.45
C TRP A 29 -9.90 17.37 4.93
N LEU A 30 -8.91 18.10 5.44
CA LEU A 30 -7.66 17.56 5.97
C LEU A 30 -7.91 16.63 7.15
N ILE A 31 -8.85 16.98 8.03
CA ILE A 31 -9.29 16.12 9.14
C ILE A 31 -9.89 14.81 8.61
N GLY A 32 -10.75 14.88 7.58
CA GLY A 32 -11.30 13.70 6.91
C GLY A 32 -10.20 12.82 6.30
N LEU A 33 -9.16 13.44 5.74
CA LEU A 33 -7.98 12.80 5.17
C LEU A 33 -7.18 12.04 6.24
N ILE A 34 -6.91 12.67 7.38
CA ILE A 34 -6.26 12.03 8.54
C ILE A 34 -7.11 10.88 9.07
N MET A 35 -8.43 11.06 9.20
CA MET A 35 -9.34 9.98 9.59
C MET A 35 -9.30 8.81 8.61
N MET A 36 -9.24 9.06 7.31
CA MET A 36 -9.09 8.03 6.28
C MET A 36 -7.77 7.27 6.43
N HIS A 37 -6.66 7.95 6.74
CA HIS A 37 -5.39 7.30 7.05
C HIS A 37 -5.48 6.43 8.31
N ILE A 38 -6.05 6.94 9.40
CA ILE A 38 -6.23 6.18 10.64
C ILE A 38 -7.12 4.96 10.38
N LEU A 39 -8.21 5.12 9.64
CA LEU A 39 -9.14 4.04 9.30
C LEU A 39 -8.43 2.97 8.47
N THR A 40 -7.69 3.35 7.43
CA THR A 40 -6.98 2.41 6.54
C THR A 40 -5.86 1.67 7.27
N THR A 41 -5.08 2.36 8.11
CA THR A 41 -4.06 1.72 8.95
C THR A 41 -4.70 0.80 10.00
N THR A 42 -5.75 1.24 10.69
CA THR A 42 -6.47 0.41 11.68
C THR A 42 -7.06 -0.83 11.03
N THR A 43 -7.69 -0.65 9.86
CA THR A 43 -8.26 -1.74 9.08
C THR A 43 -7.16 -2.71 8.62
N THR A 44 -6.00 -2.21 8.21
CA THR A 44 -4.83 -3.05 7.86
C THR A 44 -4.39 -3.90 9.04
N LEU A 45 -4.32 -3.32 10.24
CA LEU A 45 -3.93 -4.00 11.48
C LEU A 45 -4.95 -5.06 11.91
N MET A 46 -6.24 -4.71 11.91
CA MET A 46 -7.32 -5.64 12.27
C MET A 46 -7.44 -6.80 11.28
N THR A 47 -7.16 -6.56 9.99
CA THR A 47 -7.32 -7.55 8.92
C THR A 47 -6.11 -8.49 8.77
N ARG A 48 -5.21 -8.55 9.76
CA ARG A 48 -4.03 -9.43 9.69
C ARG A 48 -4.36 -10.90 9.43
N ASN A 49 -5.56 -11.35 9.77
CA ASN A 49 -6.00 -12.73 9.58
C ASN A 49 -6.63 -13.02 8.20
N ASN A 50 -7.10 -12.01 7.48
CA ASN A 50 -7.90 -12.19 6.26
C ASN A 50 -7.21 -11.57 5.03
N THR A 51 -6.36 -12.35 4.36
CA THR A 51 -5.64 -11.93 3.14
C THR A 51 -6.57 -11.39 2.04
N ASN A 52 -7.77 -11.94 1.90
CA ASN A 52 -8.74 -11.47 0.90
C ASN A 52 -9.18 -10.01 1.14
N PHE A 53 -9.37 -9.65 2.40
CA PHE A 53 -9.77 -8.28 2.74
C PHE A 53 -8.58 -7.32 2.62
N GLN A 54 -7.34 -7.78 2.88
CA GLN A 54 -6.14 -7.00 2.56
C GLN A 54 -6.05 -6.68 1.05
N ILE A 55 -6.37 -7.64 0.17
CA ILE A 55 -6.41 -7.40 -1.29
C ILE A 55 -7.50 -6.38 -1.63
N PHE A 56 -8.69 -6.48 -1.03
CA PHE A 56 -9.76 -5.50 -1.25
C PHE A 56 -9.35 -4.09 -0.80
N LEU A 57 -8.75 -3.96 0.38
CA LEU A 57 -8.22 -2.70 0.88
C LEU A 57 -7.14 -2.13 -0.05
N PHE A 58 -6.24 -2.97 -0.56
CA PHE A 58 -5.22 -2.58 -1.52
C PHE A 58 -5.82 -2.01 -2.80
N LEU A 59 -6.86 -2.65 -3.35
CA LEU A 59 -7.56 -2.13 -4.54
C LEU A 59 -8.21 -0.77 -4.26
N ILE A 60 -8.86 -0.60 -3.09
CA ILE A 60 -9.43 0.70 -2.70
C ILE A 60 -8.35 1.78 -2.62
N LEU A 61 -7.21 1.49 -1.99
CA LEU A 61 -6.10 2.43 -1.86
C LEU A 61 -5.48 2.79 -3.22
N LEU A 62 -5.31 1.81 -4.11
CA LEU A 62 -4.87 2.04 -5.49
C LEU A 62 -5.84 2.93 -6.27
N SER A 63 -7.14 2.66 -6.18
CA SER A 63 -8.15 3.50 -6.80
C SER A 63 -8.12 4.91 -6.22
N ALA A 64 -7.96 5.06 -4.90
CA ALA A 64 -7.86 6.35 -4.24
C ALA A 64 -6.66 7.18 -4.77
N VAL A 65 -5.48 6.56 -4.90
CA VAL A 65 -4.29 7.20 -5.49
C VAL A 65 -4.51 7.54 -6.96
N TYR A 66 -5.13 6.65 -7.73
CA TYR A 66 -5.45 6.92 -9.13
C TYR A 66 -6.38 8.15 -9.28
N PHE A 67 -7.39 8.25 -8.41
CA PHE A 67 -8.29 9.39 -8.40
C PHE A 67 -7.70 10.64 -7.73
N SER A 68 -6.51 10.60 -7.14
CA SER A 68 -5.96 11.75 -6.41
C SER A 68 -5.76 12.97 -7.32
N GLU A 69 -5.38 12.75 -8.57
CA GLU A 69 -5.23 13.81 -9.58
C GLU A 69 -6.58 14.44 -9.93
N SER A 70 -7.60 13.61 -10.21
CA SER A 70 -8.96 14.09 -10.49
C SER A 70 -9.59 14.82 -9.30
N ILE A 71 -9.33 14.35 -8.07
CA ILE A 71 -9.76 15.03 -6.84
C ILE A 71 -9.06 16.38 -6.71
N ASN A 72 -7.76 16.45 -7.03
CA ASN A 72 -7.00 17.69 -6.98
C ASN A 72 -7.50 18.71 -8.01
N GLU A 73 -7.77 18.31 -9.25
CA GLU A 73 -8.37 19.21 -10.25
C GLU A 73 -9.75 19.70 -9.82
N TYR A 74 -10.61 18.80 -9.33
CA TYR A 74 -11.95 19.16 -8.87
C TYR A 74 -11.91 20.12 -7.67
N ALA A 75 -11.03 19.86 -6.71
CA ALA A 75 -10.84 20.70 -5.55
C ALA A 75 -10.14 22.03 -5.90
N ALA A 76 -9.28 22.05 -6.92
CA ALA A 76 -8.71 23.29 -7.49
C ALA A 76 -9.77 24.13 -8.21
N MET A 77 -10.78 23.52 -8.86
CA MET A 77 -11.89 24.25 -9.45
C MET A 77 -12.86 24.79 -8.41
N ASN A 78 -13.10 24.04 -7.34
CA ASN A 78 -14.10 24.36 -6.31
C ASN A 78 -13.49 24.82 -4.98
N TRP A 79 -12.25 25.33 -5.02
CA TRP A 79 -11.43 25.64 -3.84
C TRP A 79 -12.16 26.50 -2.81
N ARG A 80 -12.95 27.50 -3.25
CA ARG A 80 -13.72 28.40 -2.36
C ARG A 80 -14.73 27.69 -1.45
N SER A 81 -15.25 26.54 -1.88
CA SER A 81 -16.21 25.76 -1.09
C SER A 81 -15.50 24.76 -0.16
N PHE A 82 -14.24 24.43 -0.47
CA PHE A 82 -13.57 23.25 0.06
C PHE A 82 -12.46 23.58 1.04
N SER A 83 -11.77 24.71 0.85
CA SER A 83 -10.68 25.15 1.73
C SER A 83 -10.62 26.68 1.77
N LYS A 84 -10.16 27.22 2.91
CA LYS A 84 -9.98 28.68 3.05
C LYS A 84 -8.82 29.21 2.20
N GLN A 85 -7.89 28.33 1.81
CA GLN A 85 -6.72 28.61 0.99
C GLN A 85 -6.64 27.64 -0.20
N GLN A 86 -6.00 28.06 -1.29
CA GLN A 86 -5.84 27.23 -2.49
C GLN A 86 -4.66 26.26 -2.29
N TYR A 87 -4.92 25.10 -1.69
CA TYR A 87 -3.92 24.03 -1.51
C TYR A 87 -3.71 23.17 -2.77
N PHE A 88 -4.70 23.17 -3.66
CA PHE A 88 -4.72 22.35 -4.85
C PHE A 88 -4.12 23.15 -6.02
N ASP A 89 -2.99 22.68 -6.50
CA ASP A 89 -2.25 23.25 -7.63
C ASP A 89 -2.17 22.22 -8.76
N SER A 90 -1.95 22.67 -10.00
CA SER A 90 -1.85 21.82 -11.19
C SER A 90 -0.75 20.77 -11.09
N ASN A 91 0.28 21.04 -10.28
CA ASN A 91 1.37 20.10 -10.02
C ASN A 91 0.99 18.96 -9.05
N GLY A 92 -0.15 19.06 -8.36
CA GLY A 92 -0.61 18.04 -7.41
C GLY A 92 0.35 17.80 -6.24
N LEU A 93 1.28 18.71 -5.96
CA LEU A 93 2.33 18.50 -4.95
C LEU A 93 1.73 18.25 -3.56
N PHE A 94 0.73 19.04 -3.17
CA PHE A 94 0.03 18.87 -1.90
C PHE A 94 -0.70 17.53 -1.80
N ILE A 95 -1.55 17.21 -2.79
CA ILE A 95 -2.31 15.95 -2.76
C ILE A 95 -1.37 14.75 -2.82
N SER A 96 -0.33 14.80 -3.64
CA SER A 96 0.63 13.72 -3.76
C SER A 96 1.39 13.50 -2.45
N THR A 97 1.83 14.58 -1.80
CA THR A 97 2.63 14.48 -0.57
C THR A 97 1.78 14.07 0.63
N VAL A 98 0.64 14.73 0.84
CA VAL A 98 -0.18 14.53 2.04
C VAL A 98 -1.09 13.32 1.91
N PHE A 99 -1.65 13.06 0.73
CA PHE A 99 -2.58 11.95 0.49
C PHE A 99 -1.85 10.72 -0.07
N SER A 100 -1.06 10.88 -1.14
CA SER A 100 -0.49 9.71 -1.83
C SER A 100 0.69 9.08 -1.10
N ILE A 101 1.63 9.83 -0.50
CA ILE A 101 2.79 9.23 0.19
C ILE A 101 2.38 8.26 1.31
N PRO A 102 1.50 8.62 2.27
CA PRO A 102 1.10 7.69 3.33
C PRO A 102 0.33 6.48 2.78
N ILE A 103 -0.50 6.67 1.75
CA ILE A 103 -1.22 5.57 1.09
C ILE A 103 -0.25 4.64 0.37
N LEU A 104 0.71 5.17 -0.37
CA LEU A 104 1.72 4.39 -1.07
C LEU A 104 2.60 3.60 -0.12
N LEU A 105 2.97 4.19 1.03
CA LEU A 105 3.71 3.49 2.08
C LEU A 105 2.88 2.35 2.69
N ASN A 106 1.60 2.59 2.98
CA ASN A 106 0.68 1.53 3.39
C ASN A 106 0.59 0.43 2.31
N CYS A 107 0.42 0.79 1.04
CA CYS A 107 0.40 -0.14 -0.08
C CYS A 107 1.68 -0.97 -0.19
N MET A 108 2.86 -0.37 0.01
CA MET A 108 4.14 -1.08 -0.04
C MET A 108 4.22 -2.15 1.06
N ILE A 109 3.79 -1.83 2.28
CA ILE A 109 3.74 -2.78 3.40
C ILE A 109 2.75 -3.92 3.11
N LEU A 110 1.57 -3.58 2.57
CA LEU A 110 0.55 -4.57 2.17
C LEU A 110 1.08 -5.52 1.10
N ILE A 111 1.72 -5.01 0.06
CA ILE A 111 2.33 -5.83 -1.00
C ILE A 111 3.40 -6.74 -0.41
N GLY A 112 4.28 -6.23 0.46
CA GLY A 112 5.32 -7.04 1.11
C GLY A 112 4.72 -8.18 1.95
N ALA A 113 3.70 -7.90 2.75
CA ALA A 113 3.00 -8.91 3.55
C ALA A 113 2.26 -9.93 2.67
N TRP A 114 1.63 -9.48 1.60
CA TRP A 114 0.91 -10.33 0.66
C TRP A 114 1.86 -11.26 -0.10
N LEU A 115 2.99 -10.75 -0.61
CA LEU A 115 4.02 -11.55 -1.28
C LEU A 115 4.57 -12.62 -0.34
N TYR A 116 4.87 -12.24 0.91
CA TYR A 116 5.33 -13.20 1.91
C TYR A 116 4.30 -14.32 2.15
N ASN A 117 3.03 -13.96 2.35
CA ASN A 117 1.95 -14.92 2.54
C ASN A 117 1.75 -15.82 1.30
N SER A 118 1.84 -15.25 0.09
CA SER A 118 1.71 -15.97 -1.18
C SER A 118 2.83 -16.99 -1.35
N THR A 119 4.08 -16.60 -1.10
CA THR A 119 5.23 -17.52 -1.13
C THR A 119 5.08 -18.64 -0.11
N GLN A 120 4.62 -18.33 1.12
CA GLN A 120 4.40 -19.35 2.14
C GLN A 120 3.27 -20.32 1.76
N MET A 121 2.19 -19.81 1.14
CA MET A 121 1.10 -20.67 0.67
C MET A 121 1.56 -21.56 -0.48
N MET A 122 2.31 -21.02 -1.45
CA MET A 122 2.91 -21.82 -2.53
C MET A 122 3.89 -22.87 -2.00
N ALA A 123 4.71 -22.53 -1.01
CA ALA A 123 5.62 -23.48 -0.37
C ALA A 123 4.84 -24.61 0.33
N LYS A 124 3.81 -24.27 1.11
CA LYS A 124 2.92 -25.26 1.76
C LYS A 124 2.21 -26.15 0.74
N LEU A 125 1.70 -25.58 -0.35
CA LEU A 125 1.04 -26.33 -1.42
C LEU A 125 2.03 -27.27 -2.12
N LYS A 126 3.24 -26.82 -2.45
CA LYS A 126 4.28 -27.68 -3.03
C LYS A 126 4.65 -28.84 -2.10
N VAL A 127 4.80 -28.57 -0.80
CA VAL A 127 5.06 -29.61 0.21
C VAL A 127 3.88 -30.59 0.31
N ALA A 128 2.64 -30.09 0.30
CA ALA A 128 1.45 -30.93 0.33
C ALA A 128 1.31 -31.79 -0.93
N GLN A 129 1.55 -31.22 -2.11
CA GLN A 129 1.56 -31.93 -3.39
C GLN A 129 2.62 -33.04 -3.41
N LEU A 130 3.83 -32.75 -2.92
CA LEU A 130 4.90 -33.75 -2.82
C LEU A 130 4.53 -34.87 -1.86
N LYS A 131 3.94 -34.54 -0.71
CA LYS A 131 3.46 -35.53 0.27
C LYS A 131 2.35 -36.41 -0.31
N ASP A 132 1.42 -35.85 -1.08
CA ASP A 132 0.35 -36.63 -1.74
C ASP A 132 0.94 -37.56 -2.80
N LYS A 133 1.90 -37.08 -3.60
CA LYS A 133 2.59 -37.90 -4.60
C LYS A 133 3.30 -39.10 -3.97
N LEU A 134 4.09 -38.89 -2.91
CA LEU A 134 4.78 -39.96 -2.19
C LEU A 134 3.80 -40.96 -1.56
N ARG A 135 2.64 -40.49 -1.07
CA ARG A 135 1.60 -41.37 -0.52
C ARG A 135 1.02 -42.28 -1.60
N ARG A 136 0.76 -41.76 -2.80
CA ARG A 136 0.25 -42.54 -3.94
C ARG A 136 1.24 -43.60 -4.40
N GLU A 137 2.53 -43.25 -4.51
CA GLU A 137 3.59 -44.18 -4.91
C GLU A 137 3.72 -45.35 -3.91
N ARG A 138 3.68 -45.07 -2.59
CA ARG A 138 3.71 -46.13 -1.57
C ARG A 138 2.50 -47.07 -1.65
N LEU A 139 1.31 -46.52 -1.87
CA LEU A 139 0.09 -47.33 -2.03
C LEU A 139 0.16 -48.23 -3.27
N GLN A 140 0.73 -47.73 -4.38
CA GLN A 140 0.94 -48.52 -5.59
C GLN A 140 1.97 -49.64 -5.39
N GLN A 141 3.07 -49.36 -4.68
CA GLN A 141 4.08 -50.39 -4.35
C GLN A 141 3.47 -51.49 -3.48
N GLN A 142 2.72 -51.13 -2.43
CA GLN A 142 2.05 -52.10 -1.57
C GLN A 142 1.04 -52.96 -2.33
N ALA A 143 0.21 -52.36 -3.19
CA ALA A 143 -0.73 -53.10 -4.02
C ALA A 143 -0.02 -54.06 -4.99
N SER A 144 1.10 -53.65 -5.57
CA SER A 144 1.92 -54.51 -6.44
C SER A 144 2.57 -55.66 -5.68
N GLU A 145 3.06 -55.42 -4.46
CA GLU A 145 3.63 -56.46 -3.59
C GLU A 145 2.58 -57.47 -3.12
N GLU A 146 1.38 -57.01 -2.76
CA GLU A 146 0.26 -57.89 -2.41
C GLU A 146 -0.19 -58.75 -3.60
N HIS A 147 -0.27 -58.16 -4.80
CA HIS A 147 -0.60 -58.92 -6.01
C HIS A 147 0.46 -59.99 -6.31
N LEU A 148 1.75 -59.71 -6.06
CA LEU A 148 2.83 -60.68 -6.26
C LEU A 148 2.81 -61.82 -5.22
N LYS A 149 2.32 -61.57 -4.00
CA LYS A 149 2.22 -62.60 -2.93
C LYS A 149 1.02 -63.52 -3.08
N ASN A 150 -0.04 -63.07 -3.74
CA ASN A 150 -1.29 -63.81 -3.91
C ASN A 150 -1.35 -64.64 -5.21
N GLN A 151 -0.28 -64.59 -6.02
CA GLN A 151 -0.10 -65.38 -7.24
C GLN A 151 0.85 -66.56 -6.98
#